data_AF-A0AA37HCI7-F1
#
_entry.id   AF-A0AA37HCI7-F1
#
_cell.length_a   1.000
_cell.length_b   1.000
_cell.length_c   1.000
_cell.angle_alpha   90.00
_cell.angle_beta   90.00
_cell.angle_gamma   90.00
#
_symmetry.space_group_name_H-M   'P 1'
#
loop_
_entity.id
_entity.type
_entity.pdbx_description
1 polymer ?
#
loop_
_entity_poly.entity_id
_entity_poly.type
_entity_poly.pdbx_seq_one_letter_code
_entity_poly.pdbx_strand_id
1 'polypeptide(L)'
;MHGTRGGLVAGGLFVLPGVVAIMGLSWVYALYGNVGFVAGLFFGLKAAVLAIVLQAVIRIGKRALKGSVMVGLAAAAFVAIFFLDVPFPVIVLTAGVIGYLGGRAGLPQFKVGGHGAAARSSRVPSYWTTTSSPRSGPRPGTRWGCC
;
A
#
# COMPACT_ATOMS: atom_id res chain seq x y z
N MET A 1 -17.02 -13.46 -1.19
CA MET A 1 -15.88 -14.02 -0.43
C MET A 1 -14.82 -14.52 -1.42
N HIS A 2 -13.79 -13.73 -1.73
CA HIS A 2 -12.64 -14.19 -2.51
C HIS A 2 -11.36 -13.80 -1.75
N GLY A 3 -11.16 -14.39 -0.57
CA GLY A 3 -10.10 -14.00 0.37
C GLY A 3 -8.68 -14.17 -0.19
N THR A 4 -8.31 -15.41 -0.54
CA THR A 4 -6.95 -15.76 -1.01
C THR A 4 -6.87 -15.89 -2.53
N ARG A 5 -7.93 -16.41 -3.17
CA ARG A 5 -8.00 -16.54 -4.64
C ARG A 5 -8.04 -15.18 -5.34
N GLY A 6 -8.74 -14.20 -4.77
CA GLY A 6 -8.79 -12.83 -5.30
C GLY A 6 -7.44 -12.11 -5.18
N GLY A 7 -6.71 -12.33 -4.08
CA GLY A 7 -5.38 -11.73 -3.86
C GLY A 7 -4.31 -12.27 -4.81
N LEU A 8 -4.29 -13.58 -5.07
CA LEU A 8 -3.39 -14.20 -6.04
C LEU A 8 -3.66 -13.71 -7.47
N VAL A 9 -4.93 -13.66 -7.87
CA VAL A 9 -5.32 -13.16 -9.21
C VAL A 9 -5.00 -11.68 -9.34
N ALA A 10 -5.29 -10.86 -8.32
CA ALA A 10 -4.98 -9.43 -8.33
C ALA A 10 -3.47 -9.16 -8.33
N GLY A 11 -2.69 -9.92 -7.57
CA GLY A 11 -1.22 -9.85 -7.57
C GLY A 11 -0.64 -10.26 -8.92
N GLY A 12 -1.14 -11.36 -9.50
CA GLY A 12 -0.76 -11.82 -10.82
C GLY A 12 -1.06 -10.80 -11.91
N LEU A 13 -2.27 -10.24 -11.92
CA LEU A 13 -2.66 -9.17 -12.86
C LEU A 13 -1.92 -7.86 -12.64
N PHE A 14 -1.33 -7.61 -11.47
CA PHE A 14 -0.51 -6.42 -11.21
C PHE A 14 0.95 -6.62 -11.65
N VAL A 15 1.49 -7.84 -11.52
CA VAL A 15 2.84 -8.16 -11.99
C VAL A 15 2.88 -8.25 -13.52
N LEU A 16 1.82 -8.77 -14.15
CA LEU A 16 1.68 -8.90 -15.60
C LEU A 16 1.97 -7.58 -16.38
N PRO A 17 1.35 -6.42 -16.07
CA PRO A 17 1.64 -5.17 -16.77
C PRO A 17 3.08 -4.69 -16.54
N GLY A 18 3.68 -5.01 -15.38
CA GLY A 18 5.09 -4.77 -15.13
C GLY A 18 5.97 -5.56 -16.10
N VAL A 19 5.76 -6.87 -16.20
CA VAL A 19 6.51 -7.73 -17.15
C VAL A 19 6.36 -7.24 -18.59
N VAL A 20 5.15 -6.90 -19.02
CA VAL A 20 4.89 -6.36 -20.37
C VAL A 20 5.65 -5.06 -20.61
N ALA A 21 5.66 -4.14 -19.63
CA ALA A 21 6.40 -2.89 -19.74
C ALA A 21 7.91 -3.12 -19.87
N ILE A 22 8.50 -3.98 -19.03
CA ILE A 22 9.95 -4.23 -19.05
C ILE A 22 10.34 -4.97 -20.34
N MET A 23 9.53 -5.92 -20.82
CA MET A 23 9.75 -6.60 -22.11
C MET A 23 9.71 -5.62 -23.28
N GLY A 24 8.69 -4.75 -23.32
CA GLY A 24 8.57 -3.72 -24.35
C GLY A 24 9.75 -2.75 -24.34
N LEU A 25 10.17 -2.32 -23.15
CA LEU A 25 11.32 -1.43 -22.99
C LEU A 25 12.63 -2.10 -23.44
N SER A 26 12.81 -3.40 -23.14
CA SER A 26 13.96 -4.18 -23.58
C SER A 26 14.04 -4.27 -25.11
N TRP A 27 12.89 -4.44 -25.78
CA TRP A 27 12.82 -4.50 -27.24
C TRP A 27 13.14 -3.15 -27.88
N VAL A 28 12.56 -2.07 -27.35
CA VAL A 28 12.81 -0.70 -27.82
C VAL A 28 14.27 -0.33 -27.63
N TYR A 29 14.86 -0.66 -26.48
CA TYR A 29 16.27 -0.38 -26.18
C TYR A 29 17.23 -1.12 -27.14
N ALA A 30 16.93 -2.38 -27.48
CA ALA A 30 17.74 -3.15 -28.42
C ALA A 30 17.69 -2.62 -29.86
N LEU A 31 16.56 -2.06 -30.30
CA LEU A 31 16.40 -1.50 -31.64
C LEU A 31 16.86 -0.04 -31.76
N TYR A 32 16.60 0.80 -30.76
CA TYR A 32 16.91 2.23 -30.75
C TYR A 32 18.27 2.53 -30.13
N GLY A 33 19.31 1.77 -30.48
CA GLY A 33 20.70 1.92 -30.00
C GLY A 33 21.40 3.27 -30.27
N ASN A 34 20.66 4.37 -30.47
CA ASN A 34 21.18 5.72 -30.63
C ASN A 34 20.97 6.54 -29.34
N VAL A 35 22.06 6.68 -28.61
CA VAL A 35 22.17 6.87 -27.16
C VAL A 35 21.85 8.27 -26.61
N GLY A 36 21.62 9.29 -27.44
CA GLY A 36 21.49 10.68 -26.99
C GLY A 36 20.16 11.03 -26.30
N PHE A 37 19.04 10.85 -27.00
CA PHE A 37 17.71 11.23 -26.49
C PHE A 37 17.23 10.31 -25.36
N VAL A 38 17.56 9.02 -25.49
CA VAL A 38 17.21 7.99 -24.51
C VAL A 38 17.94 8.23 -23.19
N ALA A 39 19.23 8.60 -23.20
CA ALA A 39 19.97 8.89 -21.97
C ALA A 39 19.35 10.05 -21.15
N GLY A 40 18.89 11.11 -21.80
CA GLY A 40 18.22 12.23 -21.14
C GLY A 40 16.88 11.82 -20.49
N LEU A 41 16.09 11.01 -21.20
CA LEU A 41 14.82 10.49 -20.69
C LEU A 41 15.03 9.51 -19.52
N PHE A 42 16.04 8.64 -19.59
CA PHE A 42 16.40 7.71 -18.50
C PHE A 42 16.90 8.44 -17.26
N PHE A 43 17.63 9.55 -17.42
CA PHE A 43 18.02 10.40 -16.30
C PHE A 43 16.80 11.04 -15.63
N GLY A 44 15.87 11.59 -16.42
CA GLY A 44 14.60 12.15 -15.92
C GLY A 44 13.74 11.09 -15.21
N LEU A 45 13.62 9.90 -15.79
CA LEU A 45 12.87 8.79 -15.20
C LEU A 45 13.51 8.29 -13.90
N LYS A 46 14.83 8.12 -13.86
CA LYS A 46 15.56 7.73 -12.64
C LYS A 46 15.36 8.77 -11.53
N ALA A 47 15.42 10.05 -11.87
CA ALA A 47 15.16 11.13 -10.92
C ALA A 47 13.71 11.12 -10.40
N ALA A 48 12.73 10.92 -11.29
CA ALA A 48 11.32 10.83 -10.93
C ALA A 48 11.02 9.61 -10.03
N VAL A 49 11.57 8.44 -10.37
CA VAL A 49 11.44 7.23 -9.56
C VAL A 49 12.08 7.43 -8.19
N LEU A 50 13.28 8.00 -8.13
CA LEU A 50 13.94 8.32 -6.87
C LEU A 50 13.08 9.23 -5.99
N ALA A 51 12.47 10.27 -6.57
CA ALA A 51 11.60 11.19 -5.84
C ALA A 51 10.35 10.48 -5.26
N ILE A 52 9.71 9.61 -6.05
CA ILE A 52 8.54 8.83 -5.60
C ILE A 52 8.93 7.86 -4.48
N VAL A 53 10.06 7.16 -4.62
CA VAL A 53 10.56 6.22 -3.60
C VAL A 53 10.89 6.97 -2.32
N LEU A 54 11.59 8.11 -2.40
CA LEU A 54 11.94 8.92 -1.24
C LEU A 54 10.68 9.42 -0.52
N GLN A 55 9.69 9.92 -1.26
CA GLN A 55 8.41 10.35 -0.70
C GLN A 55 7.67 9.19 -0.03
N ALA A 56 7.66 8.01 -0.65
CA ALA A 56 7.05 6.81 -0.07
C ALA A 56 7.74 6.40 1.23
N VAL A 57 9.08 6.40 1.25
CA VAL A 57 9.88 6.07 2.43
C VAL A 57 9.62 7.06 3.57
N ILE A 58 9.65 8.38 3.31
CA ILE A 58 9.36 9.40 4.32
C ILE A 58 7.92 9.24 4.85
N ARG A 59 6.95 9.01 3.95
CA ARG A 59 5.55 8.83 4.33
C ARG A 59 5.33 7.58 5.18
N ILE A 60 5.95 6.46 4.82
CA ILE A 60 5.85 5.19 5.56
C ILE A 60 6.62 5.30 6.88
N GLY A 61 7.83 5.85 6.87
CA GLY A 61 8.67 6.06 8.04
C GLY A 61 7.98 6.92 9.11
N LYS A 62 7.39 8.05 8.72
CA LYS A 62 6.60 8.89 9.65
C LYS A 62 5.36 8.19 10.21
N ARG A 63 4.83 7.20 9.49
CA ARG A 63 3.70 6.39 9.96
C ARG A 63 4.14 5.25 10.87
N ALA A 64 5.32 4.70 10.65
CA ALA A 64 5.90 3.61 11.41
C ALA A 64 6.60 4.09 12.71
N LEU A 65 7.30 5.22 12.69
CA LEU A 65 7.97 5.80 13.87
C LEU A 65 6.99 6.65 14.68
N LYS A 66 6.22 6.02 15.56
CA LYS A 66 5.30 6.72 16.49
C LYS A 66 5.71 6.65 17.98
N GLY A 67 6.98 6.39 18.27
CA GLY A 67 7.51 6.45 19.64
C GLY A 67 9.02 6.24 19.73
N SER A 68 9.65 6.75 20.80
CA SER A 68 11.10 6.70 21.01
C SER A 68 11.68 5.27 20.99
N VAL A 69 10.90 4.28 21.43
CA VAL A 69 11.31 2.87 21.39
C VAL A 69 11.31 2.29 19.97
N MET A 70 10.40 2.71 19.09
CA MET A 70 10.44 2.32 17.68
C MET A 70 11.63 2.94 16.94
N VAL A 71 12.02 4.17 17.32
CA VAL A 71 13.24 4.81 16.82
C VAL A 71 14.48 4.05 17.28
N GLY A 72 14.54 3.62 18.55
CA GLY A 72 15.63 2.80 19.09
C GLY A 72 15.76 1.46 18.36
N LEU A 73 14.65 0.79 18.06
CA LEU A 73 14.64 -0.46 17.29
C LEU A 73 15.12 -0.25 15.84
N ALA A 74 14.69 0.86 15.21
CA ALA A 74 15.12 1.22 13.86
C ALA A 74 16.62 1.54 13.80
N ALA A 75 17.15 2.25 14.81
CA ALA A 75 18.58 2.53 14.93
C ALA A 75 19.39 1.24 15.15
N ALA A 76 18.92 0.34 16.01
CA ALA A 76 19.56 -0.96 16.23
C ALA A 76 19.61 -1.81 14.96
N ALA A 77 18.51 -1.86 14.19
CA ALA A 77 18.48 -2.56 12.90
C ALA A 77 19.40 -1.94 11.86
N PHE A 78 19.50 -0.60 11.81
CA PHE A 78 20.40 0.11 10.91
C PHE A 78 21.87 -0.20 11.22
N VAL A 79 22.26 -0.22 12.50
CA VAL A 79 23.60 -0.61 12.93
C VAL A 79 23.89 -2.06 12.59
N ALA A 80 22.92 -2.97 12.80
CA ALA A 80 23.07 -4.38 12.44
C ALA A 80 23.28 -4.58 10.93
N ILE A 81 22.58 -3.84 10.07
CA ILE A 81 22.78 -3.90 8.61
C ILE A 81 24.17 -3.40 8.22
N PHE A 82 24.59 -2.25 8.75
CA PHE A 82 25.81 -1.58 8.31
C PHE A 82 27.09 -2.29 8.78
N PHE A 83 27.05 -2.98 9.92
CA PHE A 83 28.24 -3.63 10.50
C PHE A 83 28.30 -5.15 10.28
N LEU A 84 27.15 -5.85 10.14
CA LEU A 84 27.13 -7.31 10.02
C LEU A 84 26.79 -7.81 8.59
N ASP A 85 26.53 -6.91 7.63
CA ASP A 85 26.15 -7.23 6.24
C ASP A 85 25.02 -8.28 6.16
N VAL A 86 24.13 -8.28 7.17
CA VAL A 86 23.06 -9.26 7.26
C VAL A 86 22.06 -9.02 6.12
N PRO A 87 21.66 -10.05 5.37
CA PRO A 87 20.73 -9.87 4.26
C PRO A 87 19.38 -9.37 4.79
N PHE A 88 18.79 -8.38 4.11
CA PHE A 88 17.54 -7.72 4.48
C PHE A 88 16.41 -8.67 4.95
N PRO A 89 16.18 -9.84 4.32
CA PRO A 89 15.16 -10.79 4.79
C PRO A 89 15.36 -11.26 6.24
N VAL A 90 16.60 -11.48 6.68
CA VAL A 90 16.90 -11.95 8.04
C VAL A 90 16.60 -10.86 9.06
N ILE A 91 16.92 -9.60 8.76
CA ILE A 91 16.59 -8.46 9.63
C ILE A 91 15.09 -8.30 9.78
N VAL A 92 14.32 -8.45 8.69
CA VAL A 92 12.86 -8.35 8.74
C VAL A 92 12.26 -9.46 9.61
N LEU A 93 12.79 -10.69 9.50
CA LEU A 93 12.34 -11.81 10.33
C LEU A 93 12.66 -11.58 11.82
N THR A 94 13.90 -11.22 12.16
CA THR A 94 14.29 -11.00 13.56
C THR A 94 13.56 -9.80 14.17
N ALA A 95 13.45 -8.69 13.44
CA ALA A 95 12.67 -7.52 13.87
C ALA A 95 11.18 -7.87 14.04
N GLY A 96 10.62 -8.71 13.16
CA GLY A 96 9.24 -9.21 13.27
C GLY A 96 9.02 -10.06 14.52
N VAL A 97 9.95 -10.97 14.83
CA VAL A 97 9.90 -11.79 16.05
C VAL A 97 10.03 -10.92 17.30
N ILE A 98 10.99 -9.99 17.32
CA ILE A 98 11.19 -9.05 18.43
C ILE A 98 9.94 -8.15 18.61
N GLY A 99 9.37 -7.65 17.51
CA GLY A 99 8.14 -6.86 17.53
C GLY A 99 6.91 -7.65 17.99
N TYR A 100 6.81 -8.94 17.63
CA TYR A 100 5.74 -9.83 18.08
C TYR A 100 5.85 -10.11 19.59
N LEU A 101 7.04 -10.44 20.07
CA LEU A 101 7.30 -10.68 21.50
C LEU A 101 7.11 -9.39 22.32
N GLY A 102 7.59 -8.24 21.82
CA GLY A 102 7.42 -6.93 22.45
C GLY A 102 5.97 -6.43 22.47
N GLY A 103 5.19 -6.74 21.43
CA GLY A 103 3.75 -6.49 21.38
C GLY A 103 2.96 -7.38 22.34
N ARG A 104 3.39 -8.64 22.53
CA ARG A 104 2.79 -9.59 23.47
C ARG A 104 3.06 -9.25 24.94
N ALA A 105 4.19 -8.59 25.23
CA ALA A 105 4.54 -8.10 26.57
C ALA A 105 3.70 -6.89 27.04
N GLY A 106 2.76 -6.39 26.22
CA GLY A 106 1.73 -5.44 26.66
C GLY A 106 2.22 -4.02 26.92
N LEU A 107 3.45 -3.68 26.50
CA LEU A 107 4.00 -2.34 26.64
C LEU A 107 3.13 -1.32 25.88
N PRO A 108 2.61 -0.25 26.53
CA PRO A 108 1.68 0.71 25.91
C PRO A 108 2.28 1.45 24.70
N GLN A 109 3.61 1.47 24.62
CA GLN A 109 4.42 2.00 23.52
C GLN A 109 4.52 1.08 22.27
N PHE A 110 4.17 -0.21 22.39
CA PHE A 110 4.11 -1.18 21.28
C PHE A 110 2.69 -1.51 20.84
N LYS A 111 1.67 -0.85 21.40
CA LYS A 111 0.30 -0.86 20.84
C LYS A 111 0.33 -0.13 19.49
N VAL A 112 0.72 -0.86 18.44
CA VAL A 112 0.55 -0.46 17.06
C VAL A 112 -0.94 -0.21 16.87
N GLY A 113 -1.32 1.07 16.76
CA GLY A 113 -2.71 1.47 16.55
C GLY A 113 -3.30 0.65 15.40
N GLY A 114 -4.42 -0.04 15.68
CA GLY A 114 -5.02 -1.02 14.79
C GLY A 114 -5.12 -0.51 13.35
N HIS A 115 -4.52 -1.26 12.42
CA HIS A 115 -4.57 -1.01 10.98
C HIS A 115 -5.95 -1.38 10.39
N GLY A 116 -7.01 -0.73 10.88
CA GLY A 116 -8.38 -0.85 10.37
C GLY A 116 -9.09 0.49 10.17
N ALA A 117 -8.47 1.62 10.55
CA ALA A 117 -9.11 2.93 10.46
C ALA A 117 -8.87 3.66 9.13
N ALA A 118 -7.80 3.34 8.39
CA ALA A 118 -7.51 4.01 7.11
C ALA A 118 -8.37 3.50 5.94
N ALA A 119 -8.98 2.32 6.06
CA ALA A 119 -9.90 1.77 5.05
C ALA A 119 -11.36 2.22 5.24
N ARG A 120 -11.69 2.95 6.33
CA ARG A 120 -13.05 3.46 6.61
C ARG A 120 -13.30 4.89 6.12
N SER A 121 -12.39 5.46 5.33
CA SER A 121 -12.57 6.79 4.72
C SER A 121 -12.74 6.75 3.20
N SER A 122 -13.28 5.66 2.66
CA SER A 122 -14.12 5.74 1.47
C SER A 122 -15.52 6.13 1.93
N ARG A 123 -15.66 7.38 2.39
CA ARG A 123 -16.95 8.04 2.58
C ARG A 123 -17.52 8.21 1.17
N VAL A 124 -18.21 7.20 0.66
CA VAL A 124 -19.00 7.29 -0.57
C VAL A 124 -19.89 8.52 -0.40
N PRO A 125 -19.75 9.56 -1.23
CA PRO A 125 -20.56 10.75 -1.08
C PRO A 125 -22.05 10.38 -1.19
N SER A 126 -22.84 10.82 -0.21
CA SER A 126 -24.28 10.53 -0.09
C SER A 126 -25.13 11.08 -1.24
N TYR A 127 -24.54 11.75 -2.23
CA TYR A 127 -25.26 12.17 -3.43
C TYR A 127 -25.64 10.99 -4.34
N TRP A 128 -24.91 9.87 -4.29
CA TRP A 128 -25.29 8.65 -5.01
C TRP A 128 -26.46 7.91 -4.34
N THR A 129 -26.64 8.04 -3.02
CA THR A 129 -27.76 7.40 -2.29
C THR A 129 -29.08 8.14 -2.45
N THR A 130 -29.07 9.42 -2.85
CA THR A 130 -30.31 10.20 -3.04
C THR A 130 -30.96 9.99 -4.42
N THR A 131 -30.22 9.45 -5.39
CA THR A 131 -30.71 9.29 -6.78
C THR A 131 -31.51 7.99 -7.03
N SER A 132 -31.54 7.04 -6.10
CA SER A 132 -32.37 5.82 -6.23
C SER A 132 -33.59 5.83 -5.31
N SER A 133 -34.28 6.97 -5.20
CA SER A 133 -35.66 6.99 -4.70
C SER A 133 -36.62 6.86 -5.90
N PRO A 134 -37.25 5.70 -6.13
CA PRO A 134 -38.42 5.66 -6.99
C PRO A 134 -39.49 6.48 -6.27
N ARG A 135 -39.77 7.65 -6.85
CA ARG A 135 -40.90 8.52 -6.60
C ARG A 135 -42.10 7.74 -6.03
N SER A 136 -42.32 7.84 -4.72
CA SER A 136 -43.59 7.46 -4.11
C SER A 136 -44.62 8.47 -4.59
N GLY A 137 -45.28 8.16 -5.72
CA GLY A 137 -46.46 8.88 -6.14
C GLY A 137 -47.55 8.83 -5.07
N PRO A 138 -48.44 9.82 -5.01
CA PRO A 138 -49.57 9.80 -4.08
C PRO A 138 -50.42 8.56 -4.39
N ARG A 139 -50.50 7.62 -3.44
CA ARG A 139 -51.38 6.45 -3.55
C ARG A 139 -52.83 6.93 -3.37
N PRO A 140 -53.70 6.86 -4.39
CA PRO A 140 -55.12 7.08 -4.18
C PRO A 140 -55.72 5.81 -3.56
N GLY A 141 -56.37 6.00 -2.40
CA GLY A 141 -57.36 5.14 -1.76
C GLY A 141 -57.33 3.62 -1.98
N THR A 142 -56.94 2.87 -0.95
CA THR A 142 -57.49 1.52 -0.70
C THR A 142 -57.90 1.38 0.76
N ARG A 143 -59.09 1.93 1.03
CA ARG A 143 -59.97 1.62 2.16
C ARG A 143 -60.68 0.31 1.85
N TRP A 144 -60.09 -0.86 2.13
CA TRP A 144 -60.79 -2.15 2.10
C TRP A 144 -60.14 -3.18 3.03
N GLY A 145 -60.90 -3.65 4.02
CA GLY A 145 -60.80 -5.03 4.51
C GLY A 145 -60.18 -5.31 5.89
N CYS A 146 -60.73 -4.73 6.97
CA CYS A 146 -60.76 -5.42 8.26
C CYS A 146 -62.01 -6.31 8.30
N CYS A 147 -61.83 -7.63 8.33
CA CYS A 147 -62.69 -8.64 8.93
C CYS A 147 -61.88 -9.93 9.04
#